data_AF-A0A3C1L1C6-F1
#
_entry.id   AF-A0A3C1L1C6-F1
#
_cell.length_a   1.000
_cell.length_b   1.000
_cell.length_c   1.000
_cell.angle_alpha   90.00
_cell.angle_beta   90.00
_cell.angle_gamma   90.00
#
_symmetry.space_group_name_H-M   'P 1'
#
loop_
_entity.id
_entity.type
_entity.pdbx_description
1 polymer ?
#
loop_
_entity_poly.entity_id
_entity_poly.type
_entity_poly.pdbx_seq_one_letter_code
_entity_poly.pdbx_strand_id
1 'polypeptide(L)'
;MTCKQLSSGLILLLLLLATPPATGAEQSAAEANKLSKMLDEMYRAKSSRNKMSMTVKTPHYTRKLVMTSLSRGMDDTLIRILTPRKERGIATLKRGNEMWNFLPKIRKTIRVPPSMMMGSWMGSDLTNDDLVRATSWERDYAIRWDRPRPGNRCLQ
;
A
#
# COMPACT_ATOMS: atom_id res chain seq x y z
N MET A 1 -65.01 -21.91 30.06
CA MET A 1 -64.51 -20.89 29.11
C MET A 1 -64.18 -19.69 29.99
N THR A 2 -62.96 -19.28 30.31
CA THR A 2 -61.82 -18.83 29.48
C THR A 2 -60.64 -18.59 30.45
N CYS A 3 -59.79 -19.58 30.76
CA CYS A 3 -58.65 -19.36 31.68
C CYS A 3 -57.45 -20.25 31.36
N LYS A 4 -57.13 -20.42 30.07
CA LYS A 4 -55.88 -21.06 29.60
C LYS A 4 -55.20 -20.34 28.43
N GLN A 5 -55.84 -19.30 27.88
CA GLN A 5 -55.32 -18.56 26.72
C GLN A 5 -54.37 -17.41 27.10
N LEU A 6 -54.47 -16.85 28.32
CA LEU A 6 -53.62 -15.74 28.76
C LEU A 6 -52.17 -16.16 29.07
N SER A 7 -51.95 -17.40 29.55
CA SER A 7 -50.61 -17.90 29.92
C SER A 7 -49.76 -18.33 28.72
N SER A 8 -50.38 -18.87 27.66
CA SER A 8 -49.66 -19.23 26.42
C SER A 8 -49.19 -18.00 25.62
N GLY A 9 -49.94 -16.90 25.65
CA GLY A 9 -49.55 -15.65 24.98
C GLY A 9 -48.34 -14.98 25.63
N LEU A 10 -48.24 -15.04 26.97
CA LEU A 10 -47.13 -14.43 27.72
C LEU A 10 -45.82 -15.21 27.55
N ILE A 11 -45.88 -16.54 27.45
CA ILE A 11 -44.70 -17.39 27.19
C ILE A 11 -44.19 -17.19 25.76
N LEU A 12 -45.08 -17.03 24.78
CA LEU A 12 -44.69 -16.77 23.39
C LEU A 12 -44.09 -15.36 23.23
N LEU A 13 -44.57 -14.38 23.99
CA LEU A 13 -44.02 -13.01 24.02
C LEU A 13 -42.65 -12.97 24.72
N LEU A 14 -42.45 -13.72 25.82
CA LEU A 14 -41.14 -13.83 26.48
C LEU A 14 -40.10 -14.55 25.61
N LEU A 15 -40.51 -15.56 24.82
CA LEU A 15 -39.60 -16.21 23.86
C LEU A 15 -39.21 -15.27 22.69
N LEU A 16 -40.07 -14.33 22.30
CA LEU A 16 -39.77 -13.36 21.24
C LEU A 16 -38.75 -12.30 21.70
N LEU A 17 -38.81 -11.88 22.98
CA LEU A 17 -37.83 -10.95 23.56
C LEU A 17 -36.47 -11.57 23.89
N ALA A 18 -36.37 -12.91 23.93
CA ALA A 18 -35.13 -13.63 24.18
C ALA A 18 -34.30 -13.88 22.91
N THR A 19 -34.74 -13.38 21.74
CA THR A 19 -33.92 -13.42 20.54
C THR A 19 -32.80 -12.40 20.70
N PRO A 20 -31.52 -12.81 20.85
CA PRO A 20 -30.44 -11.84 20.81
C PRO A 20 -30.52 -11.13 19.45
N PRO A 21 -30.38 -9.80 19.41
CA PRO A 21 -30.33 -9.11 18.13
C PRO A 21 -29.26 -9.81 17.30
N ALA A 22 -29.61 -10.18 16.07
CA ALA A 22 -28.64 -10.71 15.14
C ALA A 22 -27.53 -9.67 15.00
N THR A 23 -26.43 -9.88 15.73
CA THR A 23 -25.20 -9.12 15.60
C THR A 23 -24.75 -9.38 14.18
N GLY A 24 -25.08 -8.46 13.27
CA GLY A 24 -24.55 -8.47 11.92
C GLY A 24 -23.04 -8.62 12.04
N ALA A 25 -22.49 -9.64 11.37
CA ALA A 25 -21.11 -10.10 11.50
C ALA A 25 -20.15 -8.95 11.87
N GLU A 26 -19.81 -8.86 13.16
CA GLU A 26 -18.76 -7.97 13.62
C GLU A 26 -17.48 -8.50 12.98
N GLN A 27 -17.01 -7.79 11.96
CA GLN A 27 -15.84 -8.19 11.20
C GLN A 27 -14.66 -8.18 12.15
N SER A 28 -14.05 -9.34 12.36
CA SER A 28 -13.06 -9.48 13.41
C SER A 28 -11.74 -8.80 13.01
N ALA A 29 -11.05 -8.21 13.98
CA ALA A 29 -9.69 -7.70 13.77
C ALA A 29 -8.73 -8.80 13.28
N ALA A 30 -8.99 -10.06 13.67
CA ALA A 30 -8.22 -11.23 13.22
C ALA A 30 -8.31 -11.45 11.70
N GLU A 31 -9.50 -11.28 11.11
CA GLU A 31 -9.70 -11.39 9.65
C GLU A 31 -9.02 -10.25 8.89
N ALA A 32 -9.09 -9.02 9.42
CA ALA A 32 -8.39 -7.87 8.84
C ALA A 32 -6.88 -8.09 8.80
N ASN A 33 -6.30 -8.56 9.91
CA ASN A 33 -4.87 -8.88 10.00
C ASN A 33 -4.46 -10.00 9.06
N LYS A 34 -5.28 -11.06 8.93
CA LYS A 34 -5.02 -12.16 7.99
C LYS A 34 -5.00 -11.67 6.53
N LEU A 35 -5.96 -10.82 6.16
CA LEU A 35 -6.02 -10.23 4.82
C LEU A 35 -4.81 -9.30 4.57
N SER A 36 -4.46 -8.46 5.54
CA SER A 36 -3.29 -7.59 5.47
C SER A 36 -2.00 -8.39 5.27
N LYS A 37 -1.81 -9.48 6.02
CA LYS A 37 -0.65 -10.35 5.88
C LYS A 37 -0.56 -10.98 4.50
N MET A 38 -1.68 -11.47 3.98
CA MET A 38 -1.74 -12.02 2.62
C MET A 38 -1.37 -10.97 1.57
N LEU A 39 -1.83 -9.73 1.73
CA LEU A 39 -1.47 -8.61 0.84
C LEU A 39 0.01 -8.27 0.94
N ASP A 40 0.56 -8.15 2.15
CA ASP A 40 1.99 -7.94 2.37
C ASP A 40 2.84 -9.04 1.69
N GLU A 41 2.47 -10.31 1.84
CA GLU A 41 3.16 -11.44 1.21
C GLU A 41 3.07 -11.40 -0.33
N MET A 42 1.92 -11.04 -0.89
CA MET A 42 1.73 -10.92 -2.34
C MET A 42 2.61 -9.83 -2.96
N TYR A 43 2.78 -8.69 -2.29
CA TYR A 43 3.63 -7.60 -2.78
C TYR A 43 5.13 -7.87 -2.58
N ARG A 44 5.51 -8.85 -1.75
CA ARG A 44 6.90 -9.20 -1.43
C ARG A 44 7.49 -10.24 -2.39
N ALA A 45 7.79 -9.83 -3.61
CA ALA A 45 8.57 -10.66 -4.53
C ALA A 45 10.03 -10.81 -4.04
N LYS A 46 10.57 -12.04 -4.05
CA LYS A 46 12.00 -12.31 -3.70
C LYS A 46 12.97 -11.57 -4.63
N SER A 47 12.59 -11.43 -5.89
CA SER A 47 13.27 -10.57 -6.86
C SER A 47 12.28 -10.23 -7.96
N SER A 48 12.41 -9.05 -8.55
CA SER A 48 11.62 -8.70 -9.74
C SER A 48 12.43 -7.91 -10.74
N ARG A 49 12.06 -8.03 -12.02
CA ARG A 49 12.61 -7.22 -13.10
C ARG A 49 11.46 -6.68 -13.94
N ASN A 50 11.29 -5.37 -13.91
CA ASN A 50 10.14 -4.71 -14.49
C ASN A 50 10.60 -3.65 -15.49
N LYS A 51 9.78 -3.41 -16.51
CA LYS A 51 9.90 -2.26 -17.41
C LYS A 51 8.64 -1.42 -17.22
N MET A 52 8.81 -0.15 -16.87
CA MET A 52 7.71 0.74 -16.52
C MET A 52 7.81 2.05 -17.28
N SER A 53 6.65 2.70 -17.45
CA SER A 53 6.52 4.03 -18.02
C SER A 53 5.87 4.93 -17.00
N MET A 54 6.46 6.09 -16.75
CA MET A 54 5.91 7.12 -15.86
C MET A 54 5.73 8.43 -16.64
N THR A 55 4.57 9.05 -16.52
CA THR A 55 4.32 10.37 -17.08
C THR A 55 4.23 11.38 -15.96
N VAL A 56 5.17 12.32 -15.91
CA VAL A 56 5.19 13.42 -14.94
C VAL A 56 4.53 14.63 -15.58
N LYS A 57 3.50 15.18 -14.92
CA LYS A 57 2.79 16.38 -15.35
C LYS A 57 2.86 17.42 -14.24
N THR A 58 3.41 18.59 -14.55
CA THR A 58 3.44 19.77 -13.67
C THR A 58 2.84 20.95 -14.43
N PRO A 59 2.55 22.08 -13.76
CA PRO A 59 2.10 23.30 -14.45
C PRO A 59 3.07 23.78 -15.54
N HIS A 60 4.36 23.46 -15.43
CA HIS A 60 5.40 23.97 -16.34
C HIS A 60 5.81 22.99 -17.43
N TYR A 61 5.63 21.68 -17.23
CA TYR A 61 6.07 20.67 -18.20
C TYR A 61 5.32 19.35 -18.06
N THR A 62 5.29 18.61 -19.17
CA THR A 62 4.91 17.19 -19.19
C THR A 62 6.05 16.37 -19.79
N ARG A 63 6.45 15.29 -19.13
CA ARG A 63 7.47 14.38 -19.66
C ARG A 63 7.14 12.92 -19.38
N LYS A 64 7.53 12.04 -20.32
CA LYS A 64 7.39 10.59 -20.20
C LYS A 64 8.75 9.95 -20.00
N LEU A 65 8.91 9.22 -18.90
CA LEU A 65 10.09 8.42 -18.58
C LEU A 65 9.78 6.95 -18.86
N VAL A 66 10.66 6.25 -19.54
CA VAL A 66 10.65 4.77 -19.59
C VAL A 66 11.87 4.29 -18.83
N MET A 67 11.67 3.36 -17.91
CA MET A 67 12.72 2.87 -17.03
C MET A 67 12.62 1.36 -16.84
N THR A 68 13.72 0.75 -16.43
CA THR A 68 13.74 -0.61 -15.90
C THR A 68 13.99 -0.56 -14.40
N SER A 69 13.33 -1.44 -13.65
CA SER A 69 13.56 -1.64 -12.23
C SER A 69 13.96 -3.09 -12.01
N LEU A 70 14.99 -3.29 -11.19
CA LEU A 70 15.42 -4.58 -10.68
C LEU A 70 15.34 -4.50 -9.16
N SER A 71 14.71 -5.47 -8.52
CA SER A 71 14.68 -5.54 -7.06
C SER A 71 15.10 -6.92 -6.59
N ARG A 72 15.68 -6.96 -5.40
CA ARG A 72 16.00 -8.17 -4.64
C ARG A 72 15.49 -7.98 -3.22
N GLY A 73 14.43 -8.72 -2.89
CA GLY A 73 13.66 -8.52 -1.67
C GLY A 73 13.15 -7.09 -1.57
N MET A 74 13.20 -6.53 -0.36
CA MET A 74 12.78 -5.15 -0.08
C MET A 74 13.96 -4.21 0.13
N ASP A 75 15.17 -4.72 0.24
CA ASP A 75 16.33 -3.94 0.66
C ASP A 75 17.05 -3.32 -0.54
N ASP A 76 17.10 -4.04 -1.66
CA ASP A 76 17.87 -3.63 -2.83
C ASP A 76 16.96 -3.38 -4.03
N THR A 77 17.02 -2.16 -4.57
CA THR A 77 16.31 -1.78 -5.80
C THR A 77 17.20 -0.92 -6.68
N LEU A 78 17.34 -1.29 -7.95
CA LEU A 78 18.00 -0.50 -8.98
C LEU A 78 16.98 -0.06 -10.03
N ILE A 79 16.81 1.25 -10.17
CA ILE A 79 15.99 1.86 -11.21
C ILE A 79 16.93 2.55 -12.21
N ARG A 80 16.76 2.28 -13.50
CA ARG A 80 17.54 2.92 -14.57
C ARG A 80 16.63 3.47 -15.66
N ILE A 81 16.81 4.75 -15.96
CA ILE A 81 16.06 5.44 -17.01
C ILE A 81 16.60 5.06 -18.39
N LEU A 82 15.70 4.62 -19.28
CA LEU A 82 15.98 4.22 -20.66
C LEU A 82 15.66 5.35 -21.65
N THR A 83 14.57 6.09 -21.41
CA THR A 83 14.15 7.25 -22.21
C THR A 83 13.52 8.32 -21.30
N PRO A 84 13.56 9.62 -21.69
CA PRO A 84 14.07 10.19 -22.94
C PRO A 84 15.60 10.32 -22.97
N ARG A 85 16.14 10.77 -24.12
CA ARG A 85 17.59 10.90 -24.37
C ARG A 85 18.29 11.77 -23.32
N LYS A 86 17.61 12.80 -22.79
CA LYS A 86 18.20 13.76 -21.84
C LYS A 86 18.53 13.12 -20.49
N GLU A 87 17.71 12.17 -20.03
CA GLU A 87 17.81 11.47 -18.74
C GLU A 87 18.31 10.02 -18.87
N ARG A 88 18.47 9.51 -20.09
CA ARG A 88 18.92 8.14 -20.35
C ARG A 88 20.20 7.82 -19.57
N GLY A 89 20.16 6.71 -18.85
CA GLY A 89 21.28 6.20 -18.06
C GLY A 89 21.37 6.75 -16.64
N ILE A 90 20.56 7.76 -16.26
CA ILE A 90 20.40 8.11 -14.85
C ILE A 90 19.87 6.86 -14.13
N ALA A 91 20.49 6.55 -12.99
CA ALA A 91 20.10 5.40 -12.20
C ALA A 91 19.99 5.78 -10.72
N THR A 92 19.06 5.14 -10.04
CA THR A 92 18.85 5.23 -8.60
C THR A 92 19.03 3.84 -8.01
N LEU A 93 19.91 3.73 -7.03
CA LEU A 93 20.16 2.50 -6.27
C LEU A 93 19.72 2.72 -4.83
N LYS A 94 18.77 1.91 -4.38
CA LYS A 94 18.48 1.66 -2.97
C LYS A 94 19.31 0.44 -2.53
N ARG A 95 19.99 0.56 -1.39
CA ARG A 95 20.67 -0.53 -0.70
C ARG A 95 20.39 -0.41 0.80
N GLY A 96 19.50 -1.25 1.32
CA GLY A 96 18.95 -1.10 2.67
C GLY A 96 18.28 0.25 2.85
N ASN A 97 18.78 1.05 3.80
CA ASN A 97 18.28 2.39 4.10
C ASN A 97 19.04 3.50 3.35
N GLU A 98 19.97 3.15 2.47
CA GLU A 98 20.75 4.11 1.70
C GLU A 98 20.26 4.23 0.26
N MET A 99 20.29 5.45 -0.25
CA MET A 99 19.94 5.77 -1.63
C MET A 99 21.08 6.50 -2.32
N TRP A 100 21.32 6.10 -3.56
CA TRP A 100 22.39 6.62 -4.39
C TRP A 100 21.85 6.95 -5.77
N ASN A 101 22.28 8.08 -6.32
CA ASN A 101 21.97 8.48 -7.69
C ASN A 101 23.24 8.50 -8.53
N PHE A 102 23.19 7.83 -9.69
CA PHE A 102 24.23 7.89 -10.71
C PHE A 102 23.83 8.85 -11.82
N LEU A 103 24.72 9.81 -12.09
CA LEU A 103 24.55 10.83 -13.11
C LEU A 103 25.55 10.57 -14.25
N PRO A 104 25.11 9.96 -15.38
CA PRO A 104 26.02 9.48 -16.42
C PRO A 104 26.81 10.60 -17.11
N LYS A 105 26.19 11.78 -17.27
CA LYS A 105 26.82 12.94 -17.96
C LYS A 105 28.10 13.41 -17.30
N ILE A 106 28.15 13.32 -15.97
CA ILE A 106 29.31 13.74 -15.17
C ILE A 106 30.03 12.55 -14.53
N ARG A 107 29.58 11.32 -14.81
CA ARG A 107 30.11 10.06 -14.25
C ARG A 107 30.26 10.09 -12.73
N LYS A 108 29.29 10.69 -12.03
CA LYS A 108 29.28 10.76 -10.57
C LYS A 108 28.19 9.90 -9.97
N THR A 109 28.52 9.25 -8.87
CA THR A 109 27.57 8.59 -7.96
C THR A 109 27.49 9.43 -6.69
N ILE A 110 26.29 9.82 -6.32
CA ILE A 110 26.03 10.73 -5.19
C ILE A 110 25.08 10.03 -4.24
N ARG A 111 25.45 9.97 -2.95
CA ARG A 111 24.54 9.54 -1.89
C ARG A 111 23.48 10.59 -1.67
N VAL A 112 22.22 10.19 -1.59
CA VAL A 112 21.13 11.09 -1.21
C VAL A 112 21.16 11.24 0.32
N PRO A 113 21.43 12.44 0.86
CA PRO A 113 21.44 12.64 2.31
C PRO A 113 20.00 12.60 2.86
N PRO A 114 19.81 12.28 4.16
CA PRO A 114 18.50 12.22 4.79
C PRO A 114 17.65 13.50 4.61
N SER A 115 18.29 14.68 4.64
CA SER A 115 17.61 15.97 4.44
C SER A 115 16.98 16.13 3.05
N MET A 116 17.41 15.33 2.06
CA MET A 116 16.88 15.33 0.70
C MET A 116 15.85 14.22 0.47
N MET A 117 15.58 13.36 1.46
CA MET A 117 14.66 12.22 1.30
C MET A 117 13.21 12.66 1.09
N MET A 118 12.80 13.77 1.72
CA MET A 118 11.48 14.37 1.51
C MET A 118 11.36 15.13 0.18
N GLY A 119 12.46 15.25 -0.57
CA GLY A 119 12.48 15.89 -1.88
C GLY A 119 11.85 15.02 -2.96
N SER A 120 11.28 15.68 -3.97
CA SER A 120 10.73 15.03 -5.16
C SER A 120 11.79 14.22 -5.90
N TRP A 121 11.49 12.94 -6.16
CA TRP A 121 12.27 12.08 -7.02
C TRP A 121 12.02 12.47 -8.47
N MET A 122 13.07 12.95 -9.14
CA MET A 122 13.02 13.33 -10.56
C MET A 122 11.83 14.26 -10.88
N GLY A 123 11.54 15.25 -10.03
CA GLY A 123 10.47 16.23 -10.28
C GLY A 123 9.06 15.63 -10.40
N SER A 124 8.86 14.41 -9.90
CA SER A 124 7.56 13.75 -9.83
C SER A 124 6.89 13.95 -8.47
N ASP A 125 5.67 13.46 -8.31
CA ASP A 125 4.99 13.47 -7.00
C ASP A 125 5.56 12.42 -6.03
N LEU A 126 6.37 11.48 -6.50
CA LEU A 126 7.10 10.54 -5.64
C LEU A 126 8.25 11.26 -4.95
N THR A 127 8.42 11.02 -3.65
CA THR A 127 9.60 11.46 -2.90
C THR A 127 10.74 10.46 -3.00
N ASN A 128 11.96 10.88 -2.66
CA ASN A 128 13.07 9.94 -2.52
C ASN A 128 12.80 8.91 -1.39
N ASP A 129 12.11 9.34 -0.32
CA ASP A 129 11.69 8.45 0.77
C ASP A 129 10.76 7.35 0.27
N ASP A 130 9.79 7.65 -0.59
CA ASP A 130 8.87 6.65 -1.16
C ASP A 130 9.60 5.52 -1.91
N LEU A 131 10.77 5.80 -2.49
CA LEU A 131 11.59 4.80 -3.20
C LEU A 131 12.40 3.93 -2.23
N VAL A 132 12.75 4.45 -1.05
CA VAL A 132 13.56 3.75 -0.05
C VAL A 132 12.67 3.06 0.99
N ARG A 133 11.44 3.50 1.18
CA ARG A 133 10.56 2.94 2.20
C ARG A 133 10.29 1.46 1.94
N ALA A 134 10.48 0.65 2.98
CA ALA A 134 10.29 -0.78 2.96
C ALA A 134 9.09 -1.14 3.86
N THR A 135 7.93 -0.52 3.60
CA THR A 135 6.80 -0.66 4.52
C THR A 135 6.22 -2.05 4.55
N SER A 136 5.82 -2.49 5.74
CA SER A 136 4.95 -3.63 5.98
C SER A 136 3.68 -3.12 6.61
N TRP A 137 2.54 -3.53 6.08
CA TRP A 137 1.27 -3.22 6.71
C TRP A 137 1.18 -3.81 8.12
N GLU A 138 1.71 -5.02 8.33
CA GLU A 138 1.72 -5.67 9.65
C GLU A 138 2.61 -4.95 10.68
N ARG A 139 3.74 -4.38 10.25
CA ARG A 139 4.71 -3.76 11.18
C ARG A 139 4.47 -2.28 11.42
N ASP A 140 4.01 -1.57 10.39
CA ASP A 140 4.01 -0.12 10.39
C ASP A 140 2.61 0.49 10.62
N TYR A 141 1.54 -0.33 10.55
CA TYR A 141 0.16 0.15 10.60
C TYR A 141 -0.72 -0.73 11.49
N ALA A 142 -1.70 -0.10 12.14
CA ALA A 142 -2.81 -0.80 12.79
C ALA A 142 -3.98 -0.89 11.80
N ILE A 143 -4.30 -2.11 11.36
CA ILE A 143 -5.28 -2.35 10.29
C ILE A 143 -6.67 -2.52 10.87
N ARG A 144 -7.66 -1.91 10.22
CA ARG A 144 -9.08 -2.11 10.53
C ARG A 144 -9.93 -2.13 9.26
N TRP A 145 -11.19 -2.53 9.40
CA TRP A 145 -12.14 -2.44 8.29
C TRP A 145 -12.60 -0.99 8.08
N ASP A 146 -12.62 -0.54 6.82
CA ASP A 146 -13.28 0.72 6.45
C ASP A 146 -14.80 0.56 6.60
N ARG A 147 -15.51 1.68 6.73
CA ARG A 147 -16.98 1.68 6.73
C ARG A 147 -17.48 1.04 5.44
N PRO A 148 -18.50 0.15 5.51
CA PRO A 148 -19.05 -0.47 4.32
C PRO A 148 -19.53 0.59 3.31
N ARG A 149 -18.98 0.56 2.09
CA ARG A 149 -19.51 1.33 0.97
C ARG A 149 -20.33 0.41 0.07
N PRO A 150 -21.38 0.91 -0.61
CA PRO A 150 -22.12 0.11 -1.56
C PRO A 150 -21.17 -0.49 -2.61
N GLY A 151 -21.10 -1.82 -2.65
CA GLY A 151 -20.36 -2.56 -3.68
C GLY A 151 -18.96 -3.04 -3.31
N ASN A 152 -18.29 -2.55 -2.25
CA ASN A 152 -16.94 -3.03 -1.88
C ASN A 152 -16.64 -2.94 -0.37
N ARG A 153 -15.90 -3.94 0.14
CA ARG A 153 -15.29 -3.94 1.47
C ARG A 153 -13.79 -3.65 1.32
N CYS A 154 -13.29 -2.67 2.05
CA CYS A 154 -11.89 -2.24 2.01
C CYS A 154 -11.28 -2.23 3.41
N LEU A 155 -9.97 -2.45 3.49
CA LEU A 155 -9.19 -2.19 4.71
C LEU A 155 -8.84 -0.70 4.77
N GLN A 156 -8.71 -0.19 5.99
CA GLN A 156 -8.22 1.15 6.32
C GLN A 156 -6.95 1.06 7.15
#